data_AF-A0A0G0PES3-F1
#
_entry.id   AF-A0A0G0PES3-F1
#
_cell.length_a   1.000
_cell.length_b   1.000
_cell.length_c   1.000
_cell.angle_alpha   90.00
_cell.angle_beta   90.00
_cell.angle_gamma   90.00
#
_symmetry.space_group_name_H-M   'P 1'
#
loop_
_entity.id
_entity.type
_entity.pdbx_description
1 polymer ?
#
loop_
_entity_poly.entity_id
_entity_poly.type
_entity_poly.pdbx_seq_one_letter_code
_entity_poly.pdbx_strand_id
1 'polypeptide(L)'
;MAVEQVLGQIGRAPRTAQTEGRNFIPFSKIPEYRKVNRDLLSILVGMLPDNFVHVDVASGTGLVAQEMTVLCHAQEKRGKIICVEPDPYAVKQARKDTPSTDLVQVEFIQGKGEDLEELLAGKIPEEGVDSVSIHDAIHEITGKDEETGVTNKQKVLSKMSKITKIGGFISLNSAFTTEGLGGDGFGYGKWSSHAFRLANGRIRRDRKEIKAEDEKDESTKVYEPIEYLNMSREAGFGKIIVFRKKPVTMTHDALVAISMYPRFSEGIFENYEPNPGAEIPDPASQSDYLIQSLNDKNITELGRVWRDYLLEKTSDSPWSRAS
;
A
#
# COMPACT_ATOMS: atom_id res chain seq x y z
N MET A 1 -19.01 -18.65 34.57
CA MET A 1 -19.26 -17.94 33.30
C MET A 1 -19.44 -16.46 33.60
N ALA A 2 -18.83 -15.59 32.79
CA ALA A 2 -18.86 -14.13 32.85
C ALA A 2 -17.90 -13.44 33.84
N VAL A 3 -16.61 -13.37 33.48
CA VAL A 3 -15.71 -12.19 33.69
C VAL A 3 -14.61 -12.14 32.60
N GLU A 4 -14.29 -13.25 31.90
CA GLU A 4 -13.25 -13.27 30.84
C GLU A 4 -13.70 -12.78 29.45
N GLN A 5 -14.97 -12.40 29.26
CA GLN A 5 -15.49 -12.00 27.94
C GLN A 5 -15.44 -10.49 27.64
N VAL A 6 -14.80 -9.67 28.49
CA VAL A 6 -14.78 -8.19 28.33
C VAL A 6 -13.38 -7.61 28.11
N LEU A 7 -12.31 -8.41 28.15
CA LEU A 7 -10.93 -7.94 27.95
C LEU A 7 -10.23 -8.52 26.71
N GLY A 8 -11.00 -9.09 25.77
CA GLY A 8 -10.49 -9.72 24.54
C GLY A 8 -10.54 -8.87 23.27
N GLN A 9 -10.86 -7.58 23.37
CA GLN A 9 -10.92 -6.67 22.22
C GLN A 9 -10.34 -5.30 22.57
N ILE A 10 -9.02 -5.21 22.69
CA ILE A 10 -8.31 -3.98 22.33
C ILE A 10 -7.89 -4.12 20.86
N GLY A 11 -8.87 -4.45 20.01
CA GLY A 11 -8.72 -4.28 18.57
C GLY A 11 -8.93 -2.81 18.29
N ARG A 12 -8.00 -2.18 17.55
CA ARG A 12 -8.11 -0.79 17.10
C ARG A 12 -9.51 -0.50 16.57
N ALA A 13 -9.96 0.74 16.74
CA ALA A 13 -11.18 1.21 16.08
C ALA A 13 -11.11 0.88 14.57
N PRO A 14 -12.21 0.42 13.96
CA PRO A 14 -12.23 0.14 12.53
C PRO A 14 -11.77 1.39 11.76
N ARG A 15 -10.83 1.21 10.84
CA ARG A 15 -10.30 2.31 10.00
C ARG A 15 -11.44 3.06 9.33
N THR A 16 -11.34 4.39 9.30
CA THR A 16 -12.39 5.23 8.71
C THR A 16 -12.53 4.94 7.21
N ALA A 17 -13.75 4.64 6.78
CA ALA A 17 -14.06 4.44 5.37
C ALA A 17 -13.87 5.74 4.58
N GLN A 18 -13.48 5.62 3.31
CA GLN A 18 -13.31 6.78 2.44
C GLN A 18 -14.67 7.44 2.11
N THR A 19 -14.67 8.77 1.98
CA THR A 19 -15.85 9.58 1.62
C THR A 19 -15.51 10.56 0.50
N GLU A 20 -16.50 11.20 -0.12
CA GLU A 20 -16.28 12.16 -1.22
C GLU A 20 -15.30 13.30 -0.86
N GLY A 21 -15.35 13.78 0.39
CA GLY A 21 -14.46 14.84 0.88
C GLY A 21 -13.14 14.36 1.47
N ARG A 22 -13.01 13.09 1.85
CA ARG A 22 -11.81 12.53 2.49
C ARG A 22 -11.49 11.15 1.90
N ASN A 23 -10.60 11.11 0.91
CA ASN A 23 -10.25 9.90 0.17
C ASN A 23 -8.88 10.04 -0.50
N PHE A 24 -8.42 8.95 -1.10
CA PHE A 24 -7.11 8.88 -1.76
C PHE A 24 -7.09 9.46 -3.19
N ILE A 25 -8.22 9.82 -3.78
CA ILE A 25 -8.34 10.22 -5.20
C ILE A 25 -7.47 11.44 -5.55
N PRO A 26 -7.43 12.53 -4.75
CA PRO A 26 -6.55 13.65 -5.04
C PRO A 26 -5.08 13.22 -5.13
N PHE A 27 -4.65 12.36 -4.21
CA PHE A 27 -3.27 11.90 -4.16
C PHE A 27 -2.93 10.95 -5.33
N SER A 28 -3.86 10.08 -5.74
CA SER A 28 -3.63 9.17 -6.88
C SER A 28 -3.45 9.89 -8.23
N LYS A 29 -3.78 11.19 -8.28
CA LYS A 29 -3.60 12.06 -9.45
C LYS A 29 -2.28 12.85 -9.43
N ILE A 30 -1.55 12.84 -8.32
CA ILE A 30 -0.30 13.59 -8.15
C ILE A 30 0.77 13.10 -9.14
N PRO A 31 1.36 13.98 -9.98
CA PRO A 31 2.30 13.59 -11.03
C PRO A 31 3.50 12.77 -10.52
N GLU A 32 4.06 13.15 -9.38
CA GLU A 32 5.23 12.52 -8.76
C GLU A 32 4.90 11.10 -8.33
N TYR A 33 3.75 10.89 -7.68
CA TYR A 33 3.27 9.58 -7.26
C TYR A 33 2.94 8.68 -8.46
N ARG A 34 2.29 9.22 -9.49
CA ARG A 34 2.02 8.48 -10.74
C ARG A 34 3.32 8.10 -11.45
N LYS A 35 4.29 9.00 -11.50
CA LYS A 35 5.61 8.74 -12.09
C LYS A 35 6.36 7.63 -11.34
N VAL A 36 6.27 7.61 -10.01
CA VAL A 36 6.87 6.53 -9.21
C VAL A 36 6.41 5.17 -9.69
N ASN A 37 5.10 5.00 -9.77
CA ASN A 37 4.46 3.76 -10.22
C ASN A 37 4.73 3.46 -11.69
N ARG A 38 4.56 4.43 -12.58
CA ARG A 38 4.75 4.28 -14.03
C ARG A 38 6.15 3.78 -14.39
N ASP A 39 7.21 4.31 -13.75
CA ASP A 39 8.57 3.91 -14.11
C ASP A 39 8.84 2.43 -13.79
N LEU A 40 8.24 1.85 -12.74
CA LEU A 40 8.36 0.43 -12.42
C LEU A 40 7.47 -0.41 -13.36
N LEU A 41 6.23 0.02 -13.58
CA LEU A 41 5.28 -0.64 -14.48
C LEU A 41 5.78 -0.66 -15.93
N SER A 42 6.50 0.37 -16.37
CA SER A 42 7.09 0.40 -17.72
C SER A 42 8.10 -0.72 -17.93
N ILE A 43 8.88 -1.08 -16.89
CA ILE A 43 9.81 -2.21 -16.95
C ILE A 43 9.01 -3.52 -17.00
N LEU A 44 8.02 -3.68 -16.11
CA LEU A 44 7.14 -4.85 -16.09
C LEU A 44 6.47 -5.07 -17.45
N VAL A 45 5.75 -4.07 -17.98
CA VAL A 45 5.02 -4.18 -19.25
C VAL A 45 5.96 -4.53 -20.39
N GLY A 46 7.19 -4.01 -20.41
CA GLY A 46 8.20 -4.37 -21.41
C GLY A 46 8.58 -5.85 -21.39
N MET A 47 8.44 -6.54 -20.25
CA MET A 47 8.76 -7.96 -20.08
C MET A 47 7.57 -8.90 -20.27
N LEU A 48 6.34 -8.39 -20.23
CA LEU A 48 5.14 -9.21 -20.42
C LEU A 48 4.99 -9.69 -21.87
N PRO A 49 4.32 -10.83 -22.12
CA PRO A 49 3.95 -11.22 -23.47
C PRO A 49 2.97 -10.21 -24.12
N ASP A 50 2.81 -10.29 -25.44
CA ASP A 50 1.90 -9.41 -26.19
C ASP A 50 0.44 -9.56 -25.78
N ASN A 51 0.07 -10.74 -25.27
CA ASN A 51 -1.21 -11.02 -24.65
C ASN A 51 -0.94 -11.50 -23.22
N PHE A 52 -1.38 -10.74 -22.21
CA PHE A 52 -1.08 -11.06 -20.82
C PHE A 52 -2.31 -10.99 -19.90
N VAL A 53 -2.21 -11.62 -18.74
CA VAL A 53 -3.11 -11.44 -17.60
C VAL A 53 -2.32 -10.88 -16.43
N HIS A 54 -2.82 -9.77 -15.86
CA HIS A 54 -2.26 -9.12 -14.68
C HIS A 54 -3.29 -9.05 -13.55
N VAL A 55 -2.84 -9.24 -12.31
CA VAL A 55 -3.67 -9.03 -11.12
C VAL A 55 -3.06 -7.96 -10.22
N ASP A 56 -3.80 -6.89 -9.95
CA ASP A 56 -3.40 -5.81 -9.05
C ASP A 56 -4.14 -5.93 -7.71
N VAL A 57 -3.40 -6.08 -6.63
CA VAL A 57 -3.92 -6.37 -5.27
C VAL A 57 -3.83 -5.12 -4.42
N ALA A 58 -4.92 -4.81 -3.71
CA ALA A 58 -5.12 -3.53 -3.03
C ALA A 58 -5.00 -2.37 -4.03
N SER A 59 -5.73 -2.51 -5.15
CA SER A 59 -5.68 -1.62 -6.31
C SER A 59 -6.13 -0.18 -6.05
N GLY A 60 -6.77 0.07 -4.89
CA GLY A 60 -7.31 1.37 -4.53
C GLY A 60 -8.24 1.93 -5.61
N THR A 61 -7.91 3.12 -6.11
CA THR A 61 -8.69 3.80 -7.16
C THR A 61 -8.27 3.40 -8.58
N GLY A 62 -7.49 2.33 -8.73
CA GLY A 62 -7.12 1.73 -10.01
C GLY A 62 -5.90 2.35 -10.70
N LEU A 63 -4.99 3.01 -9.95
CA LEU A 63 -3.85 3.70 -10.55
C LEU A 63 -2.97 2.77 -11.41
N VAL A 64 -2.66 1.57 -10.92
CA VAL A 64 -1.84 0.60 -11.67
C VAL A 64 -2.53 0.24 -12.99
N ALA A 65 -3.82 -0.08 -12.97
CA ALA A 65 -4.58 -0.38 -14.18
C ALA A 65 -4.62 0.80 -15.17
N GLN A 66 -4.77 2.04 -14.69
CA GLN A 66 -4.70 3.23 -15.54
C GLN A 66 -3.34 3.36 -16.21
N GLU A 67 -2.24 3.24 -15.45
CA GLU A 67 -0.88 3.37 -15.98
C GLU A 67 -0.52 2.22 -16.92
N MET A 68 -0.87 0.99 -16.59
CA MET A 68 -0.68 -0.15 -17.47
C MET A 68 -1.47 -0.01 -18.76
N THR A 69 -2.71 0.51 -18.72
CA THR A 69 -3.50 0.77 -19.93
C THR A 69 -2.79 1.76 -20.85
N VAL A 70 -2.29 2.88 -20.31
CA VAL A 70 -1.51 3.87 -21.10
C VAL A 70 -0.25 3.23 -21.69
N LEU A 71 0.48 2.44 -20.91
CA LEU A 71 1.70 1.77 -21.36
C LEU A 71 1.42 0.71 -22.43
N CYS A 72 0.30 -0.02 -22.33
CA CYS A 72 -0.10 -1.02 -23.32
C CYS A 72 -0.47 -0.38 -24.65
N HIS A 73 -1.18 0.76 -24.63
CA HIS A 73 -1.44 1.55 -25.84
C HIS A 73 -0.15 2.02 -26.50
N ALA A 74 0.83 2.49 -25.72
CA ALA A 74 2.12 2.92 -26.25
C ALA A 74 2.98 1.78 -26.83
N GLN A 75 2.74 0.53 -26.41
CA GLN A 75 3.51 -0.65 -26.80
C GLN A 75 2.71 -1.65 -27.65
N GLU A 76 1.48 -1.29 -28.06
CA GLU A 76 0.53 -2.13 -28.79
C GLU A 76 0.27 -3.52 -28.15
N LYS A 77 0.36 -3.59 -26.80
CA LYS A 77 0.12 -4.83 -26.05
C LYS A 77 -1.35 -4.99 -25.70
N ARG A 78 -1.82 -6.23 -25.68
CA ARG A 78 -3.16 -6.62 -25.26
C ARG A 78 -3.12 -7.31 -23.91
N GLY A 79 -4.12 -7.06 -23.07
CA GLY A 79 -4.14 -7.73 -21.77
C GLY A 79 -5.46 -7.66 -21.03
N LYS A 80 -5.55 -8.52 -20.02
CA LYS A 80 -6.61 -8.50 -19.01
C LYS A 80 -5.99 -8.08 -17.68
N ILE A 81 -6.51 -7.03 -17.07
CA ILE A 81 -6.13 -6.56 -15.75
C ILE A 81 -7.29 -6.81 -14.80
N ILE A 82 -7.05 -7.58 -13.73
CA ILE A 82 -8.03 -7.84 -12.68
C ILE A 82 -7.54 -7.17 -11.40
N CYS A 83 -8.30 -6.20 -10.92
CA CYS A 83 -8.00 -5.42 -9.75
C CYS A 83 -8.83 -5.91 -8.56
N VAL A 84 -8.19 -6.16 -7.41
CA VAL A 84 -8.83 -6.58 -6.16
C VAL A 84 -8.64 -5.48 -5.12
N GLU A 85 -9.74 -4.99 -4.54
CA GLU A 85 -9.72 -3.93 -3.54
C GLU A 85 -10.84 -4.12 -2.50
N PRO A 86 -10.54 -4.08 -1.19
CA PRO A 86 -11.57 -4.26 -0.16
C PRO A 86 -12.54 -3.07 -0.03
N ASP A 87 -12.08 -1.84 -0.30
CA ASP A 87 -12.88 -0.63 -0.12
C ASP A 87 -13.91 -0.44 -1.26
N PRO A 88 -15.23 -0.51 -0.98
CA PRO A 88 -16.27 -0.40 -2.00
C PRO A 88 -16.31 0.98 -2.68
N TYR A 89 -15.93 2.04 -1.96
CA TYR A 89 -15.87 3.40 -2.52
C TYR A 89 -14.73 3.48 -3.55
N ALA A 90 -13.55 2.94 -3.20
CA ALA A 90 -12.41 2.87 -4.09
C ALA A 90 -12.72 2.04 -5.36
N VAL A 91 -13.33 0.86 -5.20
CA VAL A 91 -13.78 0.02 -6.33
C VAL A 91 -14.75 0.76 -7.25
N LYS A 92 -15.76 1.44 -6.68
CA LYS A 92 -16.75 2.21 -7.45
C LYS A 92 -16.06 3.31 -8.25
N GLN A 93 -15.13 4.04 -7.65
CA GLN A 93 -14.39 5.09 -8.33
C GLN A 93 -13.47 4.52 -9.42
N ALA A 94 -12.75 3.44 -9.13
CA ALA A 94 -11.83 2.81 -10.06
C ALA A 94 -12.53 2.33 -11.35
N ARG A 95 -13.73 1.73 -11.21
CA ARG A 95 -14.59 1.35 -12.35
C ARG A 95 -15.00 2.52 -13.21
N LYS A 96 -15.24 3.69 -12.61
CA LYS A 96 -15.61 4.92 -13.32
C LYS A 96 -14.42 5.51 -14.08
N ASP A 97 -13.25 5.53 -13.43
CA ASP A 97 -12.07 6.23 -13.94
C ASP A 97 -11.20 5.36 -14.86
N THR A 98 -11.39 4.03 -14.84
CA THR A 98 -10.55 3.07 -15.58
C THR A 98 -11.41 2.12 -16.41
N PRO A 99 -12.10 2.62 -17.44
CA PRO A 99 -12.86 1.77 -18.35
C PRO A 99 -11.92 0.89 -19.20
N SER A 100 -12.41 -0.28 -19.61
CA SER A 100 -11.74 -1.10 -20.62
C SER A 100 -11.56 -0.34 -21.93
N THR A 101 -10.51 -0.71 -22.66
CA THR A 101 -10.21 -0.24 -24.01
C THR A 101 -10.24 -1.41 -25.00
N ASP A 102 -9.95 -1.13 -26.27
CA ASP A 102 -9.80 -2.12 -27.33
C ASP A 102 -8.56 -3.04 -27.15
N LEU A 103 -7.54 -2.56 -26.43
CA LEU A 103 -6.34 -3.32 -26.12
C LEU A 103 -6.39 -3.98 -24.73
N VAL A 104 -6.96 -3.30 -23.74
CA VAL A 104 -6.88 -3.72 -22.33
C VAL A 104 -8.27 -3.87 -21.73
N GLN A 105 -8.60 -5.07 -21.28
CA GLN A 105 -9.79 -5.35 -20.48
C GLN A 105 -9.47 -5.13 -19.01
N VAL A 106 -10.30 -4.35 -18.30
CA VAL A 106 -10.12 -4.07 -16.87
C VAL A 106 -11.35 -4.53 -16.10
N GLU A 107 -11.12 -5.34 -15.05
CA GLU A 107 -12.15 -5.83 -14.14
C GLU A 107 -11.79 -5.42 -12.71
N PHE A 108 -12.75 -4.90 -11.95
CA PHE A 108 -12.57 -4.59 -10.53
C PHE A 108 -13.45 -5.51 -9.68
N ILE A 109 -12.86 -6.20 -8.72
CA ILE A 109 -13.51 -7.11 -7.77
C ILE A 109 -13.34 -6.52 -6.37
N GLN A 110 -14.45 -6.42 -5.65
CA GLN A 110 -14.39 -6.06 -4.24
C GLN A 110 -14.00 -7.30 -3.43
N GLY A 111 -12.90 -7.23 -2.68
CA GLY A 111 -12.40 -8.36 -1.90
C GLY A 111 -11.02 -8.09 -1.30
N LYS A 112 -10.55 -9.01 -0.46
CA LYS A 112 -9.24 -8.90 0.19
C LYS A 112 -8.18 -9.73 -0.55
N GLY A 113 -6.91 -9.35 -0.39
CA GLY A 113 -5.78 -10.08 -1.00
C GLY A 113 -5.59 -11.49 -0.43
N GLU A 114 -6.12 -11.74 0.76
CA GLU A 114 -6.11 -13.04 1.43
C GLU A 114 -7.00 -14.07 0.70
N ASP A 115 -8.00 -13.59 -0.05
CA ASP A 115 -9.06 -14.39 -0.68
C ASP A 115 -8.83 -14.57 -2.20
N LEU A 116 -7.64 -14.25 -2.72
CA LEU A 116 -7.36 -14.20 -4.17
C LEU A 116 -7.70 -15.48 -4.93
N GLU A 117 -7.41 -16.66 -4.37
CA GLU A 117 -7.68 -17.95 -5.03
C GLU A 117 -9.19 -18.14 -5.27
N GLU A 118 -10.04 -17.76 -4.31
CA GLU A 118 -11.50 -17.85 -4.42
C GLU A 118 -12.05 -16.78 -5.36
N LEU A 119 -11.62 -15.53 -5.18
CA LEU A 119 -12.09 -14.38 -5.97
C LEU A 119 -11.79 -14.52 -7.46
N LEU A 120 -10.70 -15.20 -7.81
CA LEU A 120 -10.22 -15.37 -9.18
C LEU A 120 -10.54 -16.74 -9.79
N ALA A 121 -11.23 -17.61 -9.06
CA ALA A 121 -11.62 -18.93 -9.56
C ALA A 121 -12.41 -18.80 -10.88
N GLY A 122 -11.93 -19.49 -11.92
CA GLY A 122 -12.51 -19.44 -13.27
C GLY A 122 -12.34 -18.10 -14.01
N LYS A 123 -11.58 -17.14 -13.48
CA LYS A 123 -11.31 -15.82 -14.10
C LYS A 123 -9.90 -15.69 -14.67
N ILE A 124 -8.98 -16.56 -14.27
CA ILE A 124 -7.57 -16.59 -14.68
C ILE A 124 -7.21 -17.93 -15.35
N PRO A 125 -6.15 -18.00 -16.17
CA PRO A 125 -5.68 -19.25 -16.77
C PRO A 125 -5.26 -20.30 -15.72
N GLU A 126 -5.37 -21.58 -16.05
CA GLU A 126 -5.00 -22.69 -15.15
C GLU A 126 -3.52 -22.68 -14.80
N GLU A 127 -2.66 -22.28 -15.74
CA GLU A 127 -1.22 -22.13 -15.54
C GLU A 127 -0.85 -20.95 -14.62
N GLY A 128 -1.80 -20.06 -14.35
CA GLY A 128 -1.61 -18.83 -13.59
C GLY A 128 -1.41 -17.58 -14.45
N VAL A 129 -1.39 -16.42 -13.80
CA VAL A 129 -1.24 -15.11 -14.44
C VAL A 129 0.22 -14.78 -14.77
N ASP A 130 0.43 -13.89 -15.75
CA ASP A 130 1.76 -13.44 -16.16
C ASP A 130 2.42 -12.53 -15.13
N SER A 131 1.60 -11.76 -14.40
CA SER A 131 2.11 -10.90 -13.34
C SER A 131 1.07 -10.53 -12.31
N VAL A 132 1.57 -10.17 -11.14
CA VAL A 132 0.82 -9.63 -10.01
C VAL A 132 1.47 -8.34 -9.54
N SER A 133 0.70 -7.44 -8.93
CA SER A 133 1.24 -6.24 -8.30
C SER A 133 0.56 -5.88 -6.99
N ILE A 134 1.31 -5.15 -6.15
CA ILE A 134 0.81 -4.48 -4.95
C ILE A 134 1.63 -3.21 -4.74
N HIS A 135 1.12 -2.09 -5.23
CA HIS A 135 1.85 -0.82 -5.27
C HIS A 135 1.41 0.10 -4.13
N ASP A 136 2.38 0.48 -3.28
CA ASP A 136 2.22 1.38 -2.14
C ASP A 136 1.04 1.04 -1.21
N ALA A 137 0.76 -0.26 -1.05
CA ALA A 137 -0.40 -0.74 -0.26
C ALA A 137 -0.04 -1.86 0.73
N ILE A 138 1.10 -2.53 0.57
CA ILE A 138 1.46 -3.69 1.42
C ILE A 138 1.57 -3.33 2.90
N HIS A 139 1.93 -2.09 3.23
CA HIS A 139 2.01 -1.60 4.60
C HIS A 139 0.63 -1.50 5.27
N GLU A 140 -0.44 -1.37 4.49
CA GLU A 140 -1.80 -1.31 5.02
C GLU A 140 -2.37 -2.69 5.39
N ILE A 141 -1.74 -3.79 4.97
CA ILE A 141 -2.14 -5.16 5.32
C ILE A 141 -1.60 -5.49 6.71
N THR A 142 -2.49 -5.69 7.67
CA THR A 142 -2.15 -5.83 9.09
C THR A 142 -2.63 -7.14 9.68
N GLY A 143 -2.04 -7.53 10.81
CA GLY A 143 -2.40 -8.73 11.53
C GLY A 143 -1.46 -9.90 11.23
N LYS A 144 -1.51 -10.89 12.12
CA LYS A 144 -0.76 -12.14 12.03
C LYS A 144 -1.58 -13.27 12.58
N ASP A 145 -1.16 -14.46 12.21
CA ASP A 145 -1.60 -15.70 12.82
C ASP A 145 -0.86 -15.89 14.15
N GLU A 146 -1.58 -15.92 15.28
CA GLU A 146 -0.96 -16.01 16.61
C GLU A 146 -0.31 -17.38 16.87
N GLU A 147 -0.77 -18.44 16.20
CA GLU A 147 -0.23 -19.80 16.36
C GLU A 147 1.04 -20.00 15.51
N THR A 148 0.99 -19.58 14.26
CA THR A 148 2.09 -19.81 13.30
C THR A 148 3.07 -18.65 13.19
N GLY A 149 2.72 -17.47 13.71
CA GLY A 149 3.48 -16.23 13.58
C GLY A 149 3.47 -15.63 12.17
N VAL A 150 2.76 -16.24 11.21
CA VAL A 150 2.72 -15.80 9.82
C VAL A 150 1.87 -14.53 9.69
N THR A 151 2.46 -13.46 9.18
CA THR A 151 1.77 -12.18 8.98
C THR A 151 0.79 -12.23 7.81
N ASN A 152 -0.25 -11.40 7.84
CA ASN A 152 -1.17 -11.27 6.70
C ASN A 152 -0.45 -10.76 5.44
N LYS A 153 0.62 -9.95 5.58
CA LYS A 153 1.49 -9.55 4.46
C LYS A 153 2.11 -10.78 3.78
N GLN A 154 2.68 -11.69 4.56
CA GLN A 154 3.23 -12.95 4.04
C GLN A 154 2.14 -13.83 3.43
N LYS A 155 0.96 -13.92 4.05
CA LYS A 155 -0.19 -14.66 3.48
C LYS A 155 -0.58 -14.10 2.11
N VAL A 156 -0.73 -12.79 1.97
CA VAL A 156 -1.07 -12.14 0.68
C VAL A 156 0.01 -12.38 -0.37
N LEU A 157 1.30 -12.21 -0.03
CA LEU A 157 2.40 -12.49 -0.97
C LEU A 157 2.43 -13.97 -1.41
N SER A 158 2.13 -14.90 -0.49
CA SER A 158 1.99 -16.32 -0.81
C SER A 158 0.81 -16.56 -1.76
N LYS A 159 -0.35 -15.95 -1.52
CA LYS A 159 -1.53 -16.04 -2.41
C LYS A 159 -1.24 -15.47 -3.80
N MET A 160 -0.58 -14.31 -3.88
CA MET A 160 -0.10 -13.70 -5.12
C MET A 160 0.85 -14.64 -5.88
N SER A 161 1.78 -15.28 -5.18
CA SER A 161 2.67 -16.27 -5.78
C SER A 161 1.90 -17.47 -6.33
N LYS A 162 0.95 -18.05 -5.58
CA LYS A 162 0.16 -19.21 -6.01
C LYS A 162 -0.57 -18.98 -7.34
N ILE A 163 -1.19 -17.82 -7.51
CA ILE A 163 -1.92 -17.49 -8.74
C ILE A 163 -1.00 -17.10 -9.91
N THR A 164 0.30 -16.88 -9.67
CA THR A 164 1.27 -16.47 -10.70
C THR A 164 1.95 -17.70 -11.29
N LYS A 165 2.10 -17.76 -12.62
CA LYS A 165 2.81 -18.86 -13.27
C LYS A 165 4.33 -18.82 -13.04
N ILE A 166 5.02 -19.95 -13.21
CA ILE A 166 6.49 -19.95 -13.23
C ILE A 166 6.99 -19.07 -14.39
N GLY A 167 7.98 -18.21 -14.12
CA GLY A 167 8.44 -17.18 -15.05
C GLY A 167 7.57 -15.91 -15.06
N GLY A 168 6.45 -15.88 -14.33
CA GLY A 168 5.65 -14.68 -14.11
C GLY A 168 6.27 -13.74 -13.06
N PHE A 169 5.74 -12.53 -12.94
CA PHE A 169 6.39 -11.45 -12.18
C PHE A 169 5.54 -10.91 -11.01
N ILE A 170 6.20 -10.48 -9.93
CA ILE A 170 5.62 -9.57 -8.94
C ILE A 170 6.23 -8.18 -9.07
N SER A 171 5.39 -7.16 -9.14
CA SER A 171 5.79 -5.76 -9.02
C SER A 171 5.25 -5.16 -7.73
N LEU A 172 6.13 -4.62 -6.90
CA LEU A 172 5.79 -4.03 -5.61
C LEU A 172 6.59 -2.74 -5.46
N ASN A 173 5.96 -1.72 -4.88
CA ASN A 173 6.70 -0.59 -4.34
C ASN A 173 6.11 -0.14 -3.00
N SER A 174 6.90 0.57 -2.20
CA SER A 174 6.44 1.12 -0.92
C SER A 174 7.29 2.32 -0.50
N ALA A 175 6.62 3.37 -0.01
CA ALA A 175 7.27 4.46 0.73
C ALA A 175 7.42 4.15 2.23
N PHE A 176 6.80 3.08 2.71
CA PHE A 176 6.72 2.70 4.12
C PHE A 176 7.81 1.69 4.47
N THR A 177 9.04 2.14 4.31
CA THR A 177 10.24 1.42 4.76
C THR A 177 10.99 2.29 5.77
N THR A 178 11.92 1.72 6.52
CA THR A 178 12.81 2.48 7.42
C THR A 178 13.53 3.62 6.68
N GLU A 179 14.00 3.38 5.45
CA GLU A 179 14.56 4.41 4.58
C GLU A 179 13.52 5.42 4.08
N GLY A 180 12.31 4.95 3.73
CA GLY A 180 11.21 5.79 3.24
C GLY A 180 10.72 6.78 4.27
N LEU A 181 10.62 6.34 5.52
CA LEU A 181 10.34 7.19 6.67
C LEU A 181 11.54 8.09 7.04
N GLY A 182 12.77 7.67 6.72
CA GLY A 182 14.01 8.39 6.98
C GLY A 182 14.42 9.44 5.93
N GLY A 183 13.69 9.60 4.82
CA GLY A 183 14.07 10.50 3.70
C GLY A 183 14.31 11.95 4.11
N ASP A 184 13.27 12.63 4.63
CA ASP A 184 13.37 13.95 5.26
C ASP A 184 12.76 13.90 6.68
N GLY A 185 13.46 13.22 7.58
CA GLY A 185 12.99 13.06 8.96
C GLY A 185 12.80 14.39 9.70
N PHE A 186 13.58 15.42 9.36
CA PHE A 186 13.46 16.74 9.96
C PHE A 186 12.20 17.47 9.50
N GLY A 187 11.95 17.52 8.18
CA GLY A 187 10.74 18.11 7.61
C GLY A 187 9.47 17.41 8.09
N TYR A 188 9.44 16.07 8.09
CA TYR A 188 8.33 15.29 8.63
C TYR A 188 8.11 15.50 10.13
N GLY A 189 9.19 15.60 10.92
CA GLY A 189 9.11 15.91 12.36
C GLY A 189 8.57 17.32 12.63
N LYS A 190 9.02 18.31 11.85
CA LYS A 190 8.53 19.70 11.92
C LYS A 190 7.04 19.76 11.59
N TRP A 191 6.62 19.08 10.54
CA TRP A 191 5.24 19.01 10.08
C TRP A 191 4.31 18.37 11.11
N SER A 192 4.59 17.14 11.52
CA SER A 192 3.77 16.37 12.47
C SER A 192 3.75 17.01 13.86
N SER A 193 4.90 17.42 14.40
CA SER A 193 4.95 18.06 15.73
C SER A 193 4.14 19.35 15.80
N HIS A 194 4.05 20.09 14.70
CA HIS A 194 3.26 21.31 14.67
C HIS A 194 1.77 21.02 14.54
N ALA A 195 1.36 20.05 13.73
CA ALA A 195 -0.03 19.60 13.66
C ALA A 195 -0.52 19.15 15.05
N PHE A 196 0.30 18.41 15.81
CA PHE A 196 -0.05 18.00 17.18
C PHE A 196 -0.20 19.18 18.14
N ARG A 197 0.63 20.24 17.99
CA ARG A 197 0.47 21.46 18.79
C ARG A 197 -0.82 22.19 18.46
N LEU A 198 -1.21 22.27 17.18
CA LEU A 198 -2.50 22.84 16.77
C LEU A 198 -3.67 22.06 17.39
N ALA A 199 -3.54 20.74 17.51
CA ALA A 199 -4.50 19.86 18.17
C ALA A 199 -4.45 19.90 19.72
N ASN A 200 -3.68 20.79 20.34
CA ASN A 200 -3.44 20.82 21.79
C ASN A 200 -2.85 19.51 22.37
N GLY A 201 -1.82 18.99 21.69
CA GLY A 201 -1.03 17.87 22.20
C GLY A 201 0.43 17.93 21.78
N ARG A 202 1.07 16.77 21.85
CA ARG A 202 2.51 16.61 21.63
C ARG A 202 2.81 15.27 20.97
N ILE A 203 4.08 15.10 20.56
CA ILE A 203 4.59 13.79 20.16
C ILE A 203 4.67 12.91 21.41
N ARG A 204 4.09 11.72 21.34
CA ARG A 204 4.18 10.69 22.39
C ARG A 204 5.65 10.33 22.65
N ARG A 205 6.12 10.53 23.89
CA ARG A 205 7.55 10.40 24.27
C ARG A 205 8.00 8.96 24.57
N ASP A 206 7.07 8.07 24.93
CA ASP A 206 7.38 6.76 25.52
C ASP A 206 7.61 5.66 24.48
N ARG A 207 8.34 5.99 23.41
CA ARG A 207 8.63 5.06 22.29
C ARG A 207 9.34 3.76 22.71
N LYS A 208 9.95 3.68 23.90
CA LYS A 208 10.71 2.48 24.33
C LYS A 208 9.82 1.40 24.96
N GLU A 209 8.86 1.76 25.80
CA GLU A 209 7.91 0.81 26.40
C GLU A 209 6.86 0.38 25.36
N ILE A 210 6.45 1.33 24.51
CA ILE A 210 5.56 1.06 23.38
C ILE A 210 6.23 0.19 22.33
N LYS A 211 7.52 0.37 21.99
CA LYS A 211 8.20 -0.53 21.04
C LYS A 211 8.11 -2.01 21.42
N ALA A 212 8.11 -2.34 22.71
CA ALA A 212 7.99 -3.73 23.16
C ALA A 212 6.56 -4.30 23.05
N GLU A 213 5.53 -3.44 23.04
CA GLU A 213 4.12 -3.81 22.83
C GLU A 213 3.71 -3.70 21.35
N ASP A 214 4.19 -2.67 20.63
CA ASP A 214 4.06 -2.46 19.19
C ASP A 214 4.85 -3.48 18.36
N GLU A 215 6.00 -3.99 18.85
CA GLU A 215 6.67 -5.14 18.22
C GLU A 215 5.80 -6.41 18.25
N LYS A 216 4.77 -6.47 19.12
CA LYS A 216 3.77 -7.54 19.08
C LYS A 216 2.65 -7.27 18.07
N ASP A 217 2.42 -6.02 17.69
CA ASP A 217 1.41 -5.57 16.72
C ASP A 217 2.05 -5.30 15.33
N GLU A 218 2.00 -6.31 14.46
CA GLU A 218 2.51 -6.26 13.07
C GLU A 218 1.88 -5.15 12.19
N SER A 219 0.89 -4.41 12.70
CA SER A 219 0.31 -3.24 12.03
C SER A 219 1.17 -1.98 12.09
N THR A 220 2.07 -1.84 13.08
CA THR A 220 2.96 -0.66 13.24
C THR A 220 4.39 -0.92 12.82
N LYS A 221 4.75 -2.18 12.57
CA LYS A 221 6.10 -2.55 12.15
C LYS A 221 6.44 -1.89 10.82
N VAL A 222 7.41 -0.98 10.86
CA VAL A 222 8.06 -0.44 9.69
C VAL A 222 9.17 -1.40 9.30
N TYR A 223 9.08 -1.96 8.10
CA TYR A 223 10.05 -2.94 7.63
C TYR A 223 11.25 -2.26 6.97
N GLU A 224 12.42 -2.87 7.14
CA GLU A 224 13.59 -2.60 6.31
C GLU A 224 13.29 -3.00 4.86
N PRO A 225 13.86 -2.31 3.85
CA PRO A 225 13.66 -2.69 2.46
C PRO A 225 13.94 -4.15 2.16
N ILE A 226 14.93 -4.74 2.84
CA ILE A 226 15.32 -6.15 2.65
C ILE A 226 14.28 -7.13 3.20
N GLU A 227 13.48 -6.74 4.20
CA GLU A 227 12.45 -7.62 4.76
C GLU A 227 11.32 -7.85 3.74
N TYR A 228 10.84 -6.81 3.05
CA TYR A 228 9.88 -6.98 1.95
C TYR A 228 10.44 -7.82 0.80
N LEU A 229 11.73 -7.67 0.49
CA LEU A 229 12.40 -8.49 -0.50
C LEU A 229 12.40 -9.97 -0.08
N ASN A 230 12.77 -10.25 1.17
CA ASN A 230 12.83 -11.60 1.70
C ASN A 230 11.44 -12.24 1.74
N MET A 231 10.40 -11.53 2.20
CA MET A 231 9.03 -12.04 2.16
C MET A 231 8.57 -12.41 0.74
N SER A 232 8.93 -11.59 -0.26
CA SER A 232 8.60 -11.87 -1.67
C SER A 232 9.33 -13.11 -2.19
N ARG A 233 10.61 -13.28 -1.81
CA ARG A 233 11.41 -14.46 -2.17
C ARG A 233 10.91 -15.72 -1.49
N GLU A 234 10.56 -15.63 -0.21
CA GLU A 234 9.96 -16.72 0.58
C GLU A 234 8.61 -17.16 0.01
N ALA A 235 7.83 -16.23 -0.55
CA ALA A 235 6.59 -16.55 -1.26
C ALA A 235 6.84 -17.28 -2.59
N GLY A 236 8.03 -17.16 -3.18
CA GLY A 236 8.45 -17.87 -4.40
C GLY A 236 8.93 -17.01 -5.55
N PHE A 237 8.99 -15.69 -5.37
CA PHE A 237 9.56 -14.77 -6.34
C PHE A 237 11.08 -14.69 -6.17
N GLY A 238 11.79 -15.73 -6.63
CA GLY A 238 13.18 -15.97 -6.27
C GLY A 238 14.22 -15.11 -7.00
N LYS A 239 13.95 -14.71 -8.25
CA LYS A 239 14.90 -13.99 -9.11
C LYS A 239 14.63 -12.49 -9.09
N ILE A 240 15.61 -11.71 -8.67
CA ILE A 240 15.51 -10.25 -8.56
C ILE A 240 15.81 -9.60 -9.91
N ILE A 241 14.86 -8.82 -10.42
CA ILE A 241 15.02 -8.02 -11.64
C ILE A 241 15.28 -6.55 -11.29
N VAL A 242 14.50 -6.01 -10.35
CA VAL A 242 14.66 -4.65 -9.81
C VAL A 242 14.63 -4.71 -8.29
N PHE A 243 15.63 -4.08 -7.67
CA PHE A 243 15.63 -3.71 -6.26
C PHE A 243 16.29 -2.34 -6.13
N ARG A 244 15.50 -1.27 -6.16
CA ARG A 244 16.01 0.09 -6.41
C ARG A 244 15.45 1.12 -5.43
N LYS A 245 16.36 2.00 -4.97
CA LYS A 245 16.06 3.25 -4.26
C LYS A 245 15.54 4.31 -5.22
N LYS A 246 14.41 4.93 -4.88
CA LYS A 246 13.87 6.05 -5.64
C LYS A 246 13.55 7.24 -4.73
N PRO A 247 14.46 8.23 -4.63
CA PRO A 247 14.16 9.51 -4.02
C PRO A 247 13.10 10.25 -4.83
N VAL A 248 12.14 10.85 -4.15
CA VAL A 248 11.01 11.58 -4.71
C VAL A 248 10.80 12.83 -3.88
N THR A 249 10.75 13.97 -4.53
CA THR A 249 10.35 15.22 -3.88
C THR A 249 8.84 15.35 -3.95
N MET A 250 8.18 15.34 -2.79
CA MET A 250 6.75 15.56 -2.67
C MET A 250 6.49 17.05 -2.61
N THR A 251 5.73 17.59 -3.55
CA THR A 251 5.31 19.00 -3.58
C THR A 251 4.27 19.32 -2.51
N HIS A 252 4.07 20.60 -2.20
CA HIS A 252 3.02 21.06 -1.26
C HIS A 252 1.64 20.49 -1.64
N ASP A 253 1.26 20.55 -2.92
CA ASP A 253 0.00 19.99 -3.41
C ASP A 253 -0.12 18.48 -3.12
N ALA A 254 0.98 17.73 -3.29
CA ALA A 254 1.02 16.31 -2.97
C ALA A 254 0.88 16.06 -1.45
N LEU A 255 1.49 16.90 -0.63
CA LEU A 255 1.41 16.84 0.84
C LEU A 255 0.01 17.19 1.34
N VAL A 256 -0.65 18.19 0.74
CA VAL A 256 -2.06 18.50 1.00
C VAL A 256 -2.94 17.33 0.57
N ALA A 257 -2.74 16.79 -0.64
CA ALA A 257 -3.55 15.70 -1.17
C ALA A 257 -3.46 14.43 -0.33
N ILE A 258 -2.27 14.05 0.15
CA ILE A 258 -2.14 12.87 1.04
C ILE A 258 -2.73 13.12 2.43
N SER A 259 -2.70 14.37 2.93
CA SER A 259 -3.35 14.73 4.19
C SER A 259 -4.87 14.65 4.14
N MET A 260 -5.47 14.63 2.95
CA MET A 260 -6.91 14.42 2.78
C MET A 260 -7.30 12.93 2.85
N TYR A 261 -6.33 12.02 2.83
CA TYR A 261 -6.56 10.58 2.93
C TYR A 261 -6.64 10.16 4.41
N PRO A 262 -7.79 9.68 4.90
CA PRO A 262 -7.98 9.37 6.33
C PRO A 262 -6.91 8.44 6.90
N ARG A 263 -6.56 7.36 6.20
CA ARG A 263 -5.60 6.38 6.73
C ARG A 263 -4.21 6.98 6.94
N PHE A 264 -3.81 7.93 6.08
CA PHE A 264 -2.54 8.62 6.27
C PHE A 264 -2.58 9.56 7.48
N SER A 265 -3.63 10.38 7.59
CA SER A 265 -3.80 11.31 8.70
C SER A 265 -3.89 10.58 10.05
N GLU A 266 -4.69 9.52 10.12
CA GLU A 266 -4.81 8.64 11.29
C GLU A 266 -3.45 8.04 11.65
N GLY A 267 -2.73 7.49 10.66
CA GLY A 267 -1.40 6.90 10.85
C GLY A 267 -0.36 7.89 11.41
N ILE A 268 -0.42 9.18 11.01
CA ILE A 268 0.42 10.20 11.64
C ILE A 268 0.00 10.42 13.10
N PHE A 269 -1.29 10.58 13.36
CA PHE A 269 -1.85 10.83 14.69
C PHE A 269 -1.75 9.64 15.65
N GLU A 270 -1.32 8.45 15.22
CA GLU A 270 -0.92 7.39 16.16
C GLU A 270 0.20 7.85 17.11
N ASN A 271 1.06 8.78 16.66
CA ASN A 271 2.13 9.36 17.48
C ASN A 271 1.66 10.57 18.33
N TYR A 272 0.38 10.92 18.30
CA TYR A 272 -0.20 12.02 19.07
C TYR A 272 -0.45 11.60 20.53
N GLU A 273 -0.14 12.52 21.44
CA GLU A 273 -0.47 12.45 22.86
C GLU A 273 -1.21 13.74 23.25
N PRO A 274 -2.49 13.67 23.65
CA PRO A 274 -3.25 14.86 24.06
C PRO A 274 -2.68 15.45 25.35
N ASN A 275 -2.65 16.78 25.45
CA ASN A 275 -2.40 17.43 26.74
C ASN A 275 -3.60 17.19 27.69
N PRO A 276 -3.42 17.31 29.03
CA PRO A 276 -4.52 17.15 29.98
C PRO A 276 -5.74 18.02 29.61
N GLY A 277 -6.90 17.38 29.47
CA GLY A 277 -8.16 18.04 29.09
C GLY A 277 -8.37 18.23 27.58
N ALA A 278 -7.43 17.79 26.73
CA ALA A 278 -7.62 17.75 25.28
C ALA A 278 -8.25 16.42 24.85
N GLU A 279 -9.10 16.47 23.83
CA GLU A 279 -9.64 15.28 23.17
C GLU A 279 -8.71 14.81 22.04
N ILE A 280 -8.85 13.55 21.64
CA ILE A 280 -8.21 13.06 20.41
C ILE A 280 -9.03 13.61 19.23
N PRO A 281 -8.41 14.36 18.29
CA PRO A 281 -9.14 14.90 17.15
C PRO A 281 -9.76 13.79 16.30
N ASP A 282 -10.96 14.04 15.78
CA ASP A 282 -11.56 13.18 14.77
C ASP A 282 -10.74 13.19 13.45
N PRO A 283 -10.90 12.19 12.56
CA PRO A 283 -10.10 12.09 11.34
C PRO A 283 -10.14 13.31 10.40
N ALA A 284 -11.26 14.05 10.36
CA ALA A 284 -11.35 15.26 9.55
C ALA A 284 -10.51 16.38 10.17
N SER A 285 -10.64 16.58 11.49
CA SER A 285 -9.81 17.53 12.24
C SER A 285 -8.31 17.20 12.14
N GLN A 286 -7.93 15.92 12.20
CA GLN A 286 -6.54 15.48 12.02
C GLN A 286 -5.97 15.93 10.67
N SER A 287 -6.75 15.73 9.60
CA SER A 287 -6.40 16.13 8.24
C SER A 287 -6.22 17.65 8.14
N ASP A 288 -7.13 18.42 8.75
CA ASP A 288 -7.08 19.89 8.73
C ASP A 288 -5.88 20.44 9.49
N TYR A 289 -5.52 19.85 10.63
CA TYR A 289 -4.30 20.21 11.36
C TYR A 289 -3.02 19.91 10.56
N LEU A 290 -2.98 18.82 9.80
CA LEU A 290 -1.84 18.52 8.93
C LEU A 290 -1.70 19.55 7.82
N ILE A 291 -2.80 19.91 7.15
CA ILE A 291 -2.80 20.90 6.08
C ILE A 291 -2.44 22.28 6.60
N GLN A 292 -3.04 22.70 7.71
CA GLN A 292 -2.70 23.97 8.37
C GLN A 292 -1.22 23.99 8.77
N SER A 293 -0.69 22.89 9.27
CA SER A 293 0.72 22.78 9.63
C SER A 293 1.68 22.97 8.44
N LEU A 294 1.34 22.44 7.25
CA LEU A 294 2.13 22.69 6.03
C LEU A 294 2.21 24.19 5.72
N ASN A 295 1.06 24.87 5.80
CA ASN A 295 0.95 26.29 5.51
C ASN A 295 1.71 27.13 6.54
N ASP A 296 1.46 26.93 7.83
CA ASP A 296 2.08 27.69 8.93
C ASP A 296 3.60 27.51 8.99
N LYS A 297 4.12 26.38 8.47
CA LYS A 297 5.56 26.09 8.43
C LYS A 297 6.21 26.35 7.09
N ASN A 298 5.47 26.88 6.11
CA ASN A 298 5.92 27.11 4.74
C ASN A 298 6.62 25.88 4.16
N ILE A 299 6.06 24.69 4.37
CA ILE A 299 6.61 23.44 3.85
C ILE A 299 6.18 23.29 2.40
N THR A 300 7.03 23.71 1.47
CA THR A 300 6.73 23.68 0.02
C THR A 300 7.04 22.35 -0.63
N GLU A 301 7.93 21.56 -0.01
CA GLU A 301 8.32 20.24 -0.47
C GLU A 301 8.85 19.39 0.69
N LEU A 302 8.76 18.06 0.54
CA LEU A 302 9.41 17.09 1.44
C LEU A 302 10.00 15.93 0.66
N GLY A 303 11.22 15.53 1.03
CA GLY A 303 11.85 14.34 0.49
C GLY A 303 11.18 13.06 1.00
N ARG A 304 10.89 12.15 0.07
CA ARG A 304 10.47 10.78 0.35
C ARG A 304 11.29 9.78 -0.45
N VAL A 305 11.34 8.55 0.02
CA VAL A 305 12.04 7.47 -0.67
C VAL A 305 11.07 6.33 -0.88
N TRP A 306 10.84 5.98 -2.14
CA TRP A 306 10.20 4.73 -2.52
C TRP A 306 11.22 3.64 -2.72
N ARG A 307 10.79 2.41 -2.42
CA ARG A 307 11.50 1.21 -2.83
C ARG A 307 10.73 0.43 -3.86
N ASP A 308 11.41 0.17 -4.98
CA ASP A 308 10.90 -0.63 -6.09
C ASP A 308 11.42 -2.07 -5.99
N TYR A 309 10.52 -3.01 -6.25
CA TYR A 309 10.76 -4.44 -6.27
C TYR A 309 10.10 -5.02 -7.53
N LEU A 310 10.89 -5.64 -8.39
CA LEU A 310 10.40 -6.47 -9.49
C LEU A 310 11.12 -7.81 -9.41
N LEU A 311 10.36 -8.88 -9.22
CA LEU A 311 10.91 -10.21 -9.08
C LEU A 311 10.17 -11.19 -9.98
N GLU A 312 10.88 -12.20 -10.45
CA GLU A 312 10.35 -13.29 -11.26
C GLU A 312 10.15 -14.53 -10.38
N LYS A 313 9.02 -15.22 -10.56
CA LYS A 313 8.70 -16.49 -9.91
C LYS A 313 9.56 -17.60 -10.49
N THR A 314 10.31 -18.29 -9.66
CA THR A 314 11.21 -19.37 -10.07
C THR A 314 10.70 -20.74 -9.64
N SER A 315 11.13 -21.78 -10.36
CA SER A 315 10.82 -23.19 -10.03
C SER A 315 11.38 -23.64 -8.67
N ASP A 316 12.43 -22.99 -8.19
CA ASP A 316 13.14 -23.36 -6.96
C ASP A 316 12.46 -22.85 -5.67
N SER A 317 11.27 -22.27 -5.79
CA SER A 317 10.46 -21.85 -4.65
C SER A 317 10.14 -23.04 -3.74
N PRO A 318 10.31 -22.96 -2.41
CA PRO A 318 9.88 -24.03 -1.49
C PRO A 318 8.37 -24.35 -1.58
N TRP A 319 7.57 -23.46 -2.19
CA TRP A 319 6.12 -23.65 -2.41
C TRP A 319 5.77 -24.26 -3.77
N SER A 320 6.73 -24.47 -4.68
CA SER A 320 6.48 -25.15 -5.96
C SER A 320 6.36 -26.68 -5.83
N ARG A 321 6.66 -27.23 -4.65
CA ARG A 321 6.68 -28.68 -4.37
C ARG A 321 5.39 -29.22 -3.73
N ALA A 322 4.37 -28.38 -3.58
CA ALA A 322 3.07 -28.79 -3.06
C ALA A 322 2.00 -28.61 -4.16
N SER A 323 2.10 -29.45 -5.18
CA SER A 323 1.03 -29.73 -6.15
C SER A 323 0.83 -31.24 -6.20
#